data_AF-A0A0F2RQS9-F1
#
_entry.id   AF-A0A0F2RQS9-F1
#
_cell.length_a   1.000
_cell.length_b   1.000
_cell.length_c   1.000
_cell.angle_alpha   90.00
_cell.angle_beta   90.00
_cell.angle_gamma   90.00
#
_symmetry.space_group_name_H-M   'P 1'
#
loop_
_entity.id
_entity.type
_entity.pdbx_description
1 polymer ?
#
loop_
_entity_poly.entity_id
_entity_poly.type
_entity_poly.pdbx_seq_one_letter_code
_entity_poly.pdbx_strand_id
1 'polypeptide(L)'
;MAYQTRGRDPLLDSNMAEAIEKRGKELLGLVLIVLGLMAAAMVVSYSPDDPSWMSATDAPVQNWMGRLGASMAAPLFMIIGWGSWGFAIVLAVWGARLALHRGEDRAMGRLIFAPIWLAVLALYASSLAPGAAWAQTHSFGLGGLFGDTVLGALLGILPIGASVGLKVLSLALGAGVLILGAFVLGFTKVELRRIARFLLVGAILCYAAVMKALGRGAGGAAQAGQAVQTMMAERRA
;
A
#
# COMPACT_ATOMS: atom_id res chain seq x y z
N MET A 1 54.58 -28.65 12.67
CA MET A 1 54.83 -27.79 11.50
C MET A 1 53.50 -27.20 11.07
N ALA A 2 53.24 -25.93 11.38
CA ALA A 2 51.99 -25.26 11.07
C ALA A 2 51.97 -24.84 9.59
N TYR A 3 51.02 -25.35 8.83
CA TYR A 3 50.78 -24.95 7.46
C TYR A 3 50.13 -23.56 7.48
N GLN A 4 50.95 -22.51 7.36
CA GLN A 4 50.48 -21.16 7.07
C GLN A 4 49.88 -21.17 5.66
N THR A 5 48.55 -21.25 5.57
CA THR A 5 47.82 -21.01 4.32
C THR A 5 48.00 -19.55 3.94
N ARG A 6 49.02 -19.31 3.11
CA ARG A 6 49.34 -18.07 2.42
C ARG A 6 48.05 -17.44 1.91
N GLY A 7 47.63 -16.34 2.54
CA GLY A 7 46.46 -15.55 2.12
C GLY A 7 46.64 -15.19 0.65
N ARG A 8 45.73 -15.67 -0.20
CA ARG A 8 45.66 -15.23 -1.58
C ARG A 8 45.23 -13.77 -1.51
N ASP A 9 46.08 -12.85 -1.96
CA ASP A 9 45.72 -11.45 -2.07
C ASP A 9 44.41 -11.37 -2.87
N PRO A 10 43.38 -10.68 -2.34
CA PRO A 10 42.10 -10.59 -3.01
C PRO A 10 42.30 -9.91 -4.38
N LEU A 11 41.71 -10.50 -5.43
CA LEU A 11 41.82 -10.03 -6.83
C LEU A 11 41.27 -8.61 -7.03
N LEU A 12 40.54 -8.07 -6.05
CA LEU A 12 40.10 -6.70 -5.96
C LEU A 12 40.50 -6.17 -4.59
N ASP A 13 41.10 -4.98 -4.55
CA ASP A 13 41.36 -4.24 -3.32
C ASP A 13 40.04 -4.12 -2.52
N SER A 14 40.04 -4.34 -1.21
CA SER A 14 38.80 -4.45 -0.40
C SER A 14 37.88 -3.23 -0.56
N ASN A 15 38.49 -2.05 -0.75
CA ASN A 15 37.79 -0.80 -1.04
C ASN A 15 37.04 -0.81 -2.38
N MET A 16 37.59 -1.48 -3.41
CA MET A 16 36.94 -1.62 -4.71
C MET A 16 35.76 -2.58 -4.64
N ALA A 17 35.89 -3.68 -3.89
CA ALA A 17 34.80 -4.63 -3.69
C ALA A 17 33.62 -3.98 -2.94
N GLU A 18 33.89 -3.23 -1.87
CA GLU A 18 32.86 -2.49 -1.12
C GLU A 18 32.18 -1.42 -1.97
N ALA A 19 32.93 -0.70 -2.81
CA ALA A 19 32.36 0.29 -3.72
C ALA A 19 31.42 -0.34 -4.77
N ILE A 20 31.81 -1.49 -5.33
CA ILE A 20 30.99 -2.24 -6.29
C ILE A 20 29.73 -2.79 -5.60
N GLU A 21 29.85 -3.34 -4.39
CA GLU A 21 28.71 -3.85 -3.63
C GLU A 21 27.71 -2.73 -3.33
N LYS A 22 28.18 -1.57 -2.90
CA LYS A 22 27.33 -0.42 -2.57
C LYS A 22 26.55 0.07 -3.80
N ARG A 23 27.23 0.22 -4.95
CA ARG A 23 26.60 0.66 -6.21
C ARG A 23 25.69 -0.40 -6.81
N GLY A 24 26.04 -1.68 -6.67
CA GLY A 24 25.19 -2.80 -7.10
C GLY A 24 23.86 -2.83 -6.34
N LYS A 25 23.90 -2.60 -5.03
CA LYS A 25 22.68 -2.48 -4.21
C LYS A 25 21.85 -1.26 -4.61
N GLU A 26 22.46 -0.11 -4.85
CA GLU A 26 21.75 1.07 -5.35
C GLU A 26 20.98 0.79 -6.64
N LEU A 27 21.67 0.18 -7.63
CA LEU A 27 21.08 -0.17 -8.92
C LEU A 27 19.93 -1.18 -8.76
N LEU A 28 20.14 -2.24 -7.98
CA LEU A 28 19.10 -3.22 -7.70
C LEU A 28 17.88 -2.57 -7.03
N GLY A 29 18.12 -1.63 -6.12
CA GLY A 29 17.07 -0.86 -5.46
C GLY A 29 16.25 -0.04 -6.45
N LEU A 30 16.91 0.66 -7.38
CA LEU A 30 16.25 1.42 -8.44
C LEU A 30 15.44 0.53 -9.39
N VAL A 31 15.99 -0.62 -9.79
CA VAL A 31 15.27 -1.60 -10.62
C VAL A 31 14.01 -2.09 -9.91
N LEU A 32 14.09 -2.40 -8.62
CA LEU A 32 12.94 -2.82 -7.81
C LEU A 32 11.87 -1.72 -7.70
N ILE A 33 12.27 -0.45 -7.60
CA ILE A 33 11.32 0.67 -7.61
C ILE A 33 10.59 0.74 -8.96
N VAL A 34 11.31 0.64 -10.08
CA VAL A 34 10.71 0.64 -11.41
C VAL A 34 9.72 -0.51 -11.58
N LEU A 35 10.11 -1.73 -11.16
CA LEU A 35 9.21 -2.89 -11.17
C LEU A 35 7.98 -2.69 -10.27
N GLY A 36 8.16 -2.07 -9.10
CA GLY A 36 7.05 -1.71 -8.22
C GLY A 36 6.08 -0.71 -8.84
N LEU A 37 6.59 0.29 -9.57
CA LEU A 37 5.77 1.25 -10.31
C LEU A 37 5.05 0.61 -11.49
N MET A 38 5.70 -0.29 -12.22
CA MET A 38 5.06 -1.07 -13.29
C MET A 38 3.94 -1.95 -12.72
N ALA A 39 4.17 -2.61 -11.58
CA ALA A 39 3.14 -3.38 -10.88
C ALA A 39 1.99 -2.49 -10.41
N ALA A 40 2.26 -1.31 -9.86
CA ALA A 40 1.23 -0.34 -9.48
C ALA A 40 0.42 0.12 -10.69
N ALA A 41 1.07 0.48 -11.80
CA ALA A 41 0.41 0.86 -13.05
C ALA A 41 -0.51 -0.26 -13.54
N MET A 42 0.01 -1.49 -13.59
CA MET A 42 -0.76 -2.68 -13.98
C MET A 42 -2.01 -2.89 -13.12
N VAL A 43 -1.91 -2.69 -11.80
CA VAL A 43 -3.01 -2.86 -10.85
C VAL A 43 -4.02 -1.70 -10.92
N VAL A 44 -3.56 -0.46 -11.05
CA VAL A 44 -4.41 0.74 -11.17
C VAL A 44 -5.22 0.71 -12.47
N SER A 45 -4.58 0.36 -13.58
CA SER A 45 -5.21 0.32 -14.91
C SER A 45 -5.85 -1.04 -15.21
N TYR A 46 -6.24 -1.81 -14.20
CA TYR A 46 -6.87 -3.10 -14.42
C TYR A 46 -8.29 -2.90 -14.97
N SER A 47 -8.57 -3.55 -16.10
CA SER A 47 -9.90 -3.67 -16.67
C SER A 47 -10.25 -5.16 -16.88
N PRO A 48 -11.43 -5.61 -16.45
CA PRO A 48 -11.89 -6.98 -16.70
C PRO A 48 -12.18 -7.27 -18.18
N ASP A 49 -12.43 -6.23 -18.98
CA ASP A 49 -12.72 -6.36 -20.41
C ASP A 49 -11.44 -6.51 -21.26
N ASP A 50 -10.26 -6.31 -20.66
CA ASP A 50 -9.00 -6.39 -21.37
C ASP A 50 -8.71 -7.82 -21.88
N PRO A 51 -8.18 -7.96 -23.10
CA PRO A 51 -7.83 -9.27 -23.63
C PRO A 51 -6.70 -9.89 -22.80
N SER A 52 -6.97 -11.06 -22.24
CA SER A 52 -6.06 -11.81 -21.37
C SER A 52 -6.09 -13.30 -21.72
N TRP A 53 -5.24 -14.10 -21.11
CA TRP A 53 -5.27 -15.56 -21.29
C TRP A 53 -6.60 -16.20 -20.88
N MET A 54 -7.37 -15.54 -20.01
CA MET A 54 -8.64 -16.04 -19.50
C MET A 54 -9.85 -15.42 -20.20
N SER A 55 -9.64 -14.38 -21.00
CA SER A 55 -10.70 -13.63 -21.68
C SER A 55 -10.23 -13.22 -23.07
N ALA A 56 -10.72 -13.91 -24.09
CA ALA A 56 -10.45 -13.59 -25.49
C ALA A 56 -11.50 -12.58 -25.97
N THR A 57 -11.27 -11.30 -25.68
CA THR A 57 -12.09 -10.17 -26.15
C THR A 57 -11.39 -9.45 -27.30
N ASP A 58 -12.17 -8.84 -28.19
CA ASP A 58 -11.66 -7.94 -29.25
C ASP A 58 -11.57 -6.47 -28.77
N ALA A 59 -11.70 -6.25 -27.46
CA ALA A 59 -11.68 -4.92 -26.87
C ALA A 59 -10.27 -4.30 -26.91
N PRO A 60 -10.16 -2.96 -27.07
CA PRO A 60 -8.86 -2.29 -26.98
C PRO A 60 -8.28 -2.44 -25.57
N VAL A 61 -6.97 -2.73 -25.49
CA VAL A 61 -6.26 -2.88 -24.22
C VAL A 61 -6.23 -1.56 -23.47
N GLN A 62 -6.78 -1.53 -22.25
CA GLN A 62 -6.80 -0.37 -21.36
C GLN A 62 -5.63 -0.39 -20.37
N ASN A 63 -5.07 -1.57 -20.08
CA ASN A 63 -3.93 -1.68 -19.18
C ASN A 63 -2.72 -0.87 -19.68
N TRP A 64 -2.14 -0.05 -18.80
CA TRP A 64 -1.00 0.80 -19.12
C TRP A 64 0.27 -0.01 -19.43
N MET A 65 0.36 -1.24 -18.93
CA MET A 65 1.42 -2.19 -19.27
C MET A 65 1.13 -2.98 -20.56
N GLY A 66 0.10 -2.59 -21.31
CA GLY A 66 -0.33 -3.24 -22.53
C GLY A 66 -0.86 -4.65 -22.30
N ARG A 67 -0.86 -5.47 -23.37
CA ARG A 67 -1.47 -6.80 -23.36
C ARG A 67 -0.83 -7.75 -22.34
N LEU A 68 0.49 -7.63 -22.13
CA LEU A 68 1.19 -8.42 -21.11
C LEU A 68 0.71 -8.06 -19.71
N GLY A 69 0.57 -6.76 -19.41
CA GLY A 69 -0.02 -6.28 -18.17
C GLY A 69 -1.43 -6.80 -17.94
N ALA A 70 -2.30 -6.69 -18.94
CA ALA A 70 -3.65 -7.24 -18.87
C ALA A 70 -3.66 -8.75 -18.60
N SER A 71 -2.79 -9.50 -19.28
CA SER A 71 -2.69 -10.96 -19.17
C SER A 71 -2.19 -11.42 -17.80
N MET A 72 -1.31 -10.64 -17.16
CA MET A 72 -0.83 -10.89 -15.80
C MET A 72 -1.79 -10.39 -14.72
N ALA A 73 -2.43 -9.24 -14.94
CA ALA A 73 -3.36 -8.64 -13.98
C ALA A 73 -4.60 -9.50 -13.78
N ALA A 74 -5.16 -10.07 -14.86
CA ALA A 74 -6.36 -10.87 -14.81
C ALA A 74 -6.28 -12.03 -13.77
N PRO A 75 -5.30 -12.95 -13.81
CA PRO A 75 -5.19 -14.02 -12.82
C PRO A 75 -4.82 -13.48 -11.42
N LEU A 76 -4.02 -12.42 -11.33
CA LEU A 76 -3.69 -11.81 -10.04
C LEU A 76 -4.93 -11.29 -9.32
N PHE A 77 -5.80 -10.54 -10.02
CA PHE A 77 -7.05 -10.05 -9.45
C PHE A 77 -8.04 -11.18 -9.18
N MET A 78 -8.09 -12.21 -10.03
CA MET A 78 -8.94 -13.37 -9.77
C MET A 78 -8.54 -14.11 -8.50
N ILE A 79 -7.24 -14.30 -8.24
CA ILE A 79 -6.76 -15.05 -7.08
C ILE A 79 -6.83 -14.20 -5.82
N ILE A 80 -6.17 -13.03 -5.80
CA ILE A 80 -5.97 -12.22 -4.58
C ILE A 80 -6.62 -10.83 -4.64
N GLY A 81 -7.31 -10.49 -5.73
CA GLY A 81 -8.03 -9.22 -5.88
C GLY A 81 -7.15 -7.99 -5.65
N TRP A 82 -7.67 -7.05 -4.87
CA TRP A 82 -6.99 -5.84 -4.44
C TRP A 82 -5.77 -6.10 -3.53
N GLY A 83 -5.60 -7.34 -3.04
CA GLY A 83 -4.37 -7.77 -2.39
C GLY A 83 -3.15 -7.72 -3.31
N SER A 84 -3.34 -7.69 -4.63
CA SER A 84 -2.28 -7.51 -5.64
C SER A 84 -1.46 -6.24 -5.47
N TRP A 85 -2.02 -5.19 -4.85
CA TRP A 85 -1.27 -3.98 -4.46
C TRP A 85 -0.07 -4.28 -3.56
N GLY A 86 -0.12 -5.35 -2.77
CA GLY A 86 1.00 -5.73 -1.93
C GLY A 86 2.28 -5.99 -2.71
N PHE A 87 2.21 -6.47 -3.96
CA PHE A 87 3.39 -6.64 -4.82
C PHE A 87 4.04 -5.30 -5.13
N ALA A 88 3.25 -4.31 -5.56
CA ALA A 88 3.74 -2.98 -5.85
C ALA A 88 4.37 -2.33 -4.60
N ILE A 89 3.71 -2.45 -3.44
CA ILE A 89 4.18 -1.86 -2.18
C ILE A 89 5.49 -2.54 -1.73
N VAL A 90 5.57 -3.87 -1.74
CA VAL A 90 6.78 -4.61 -1.33
C VAL A 90 7.95 -4.25 -2.21
N LEU A 91 7.78 -4.27 -3.54
CA LEU A 91 8.83 -3.93 -4.50
C LEU A 91 9.29 -2.48 -4.35
N ALA A 92 8.37 -1.53 -4.26
CA ALA A 92 8.70 -0.11 -4.13
C ALA A 92 9.40 0.21 -2.81
N VAL A 93 8.90 -0.31 -1.67
CA VAL A 93 9.48 -0.02 -0.35
C VAL A 93 10.84 -0.68 -0.18
N TRP A 94 11.00 -1.95 -0.57
CA TRP A 94 12.30 -2.61 -0.49
C TRP A 94 13.29 -2.06 -1.51
N GLY A 95 12.84 -1.70 -2.71
CA GLY A 95 13.65 -1.00 -3.69
C GLY A 95 14.18 0.34 -3.15
N ALA A 96 13.30 1.14 -2.53
CA ALA A 96 13.70 2.40 -1.88
C ALA A 96 14.65 2.16 -0.69
N ARG A 97 14.40 1.14 0.13
CA ARG A 97 15.29 0.80 1.25
C ARG A 97 16.68 0.39 0.77
N LEU A 98 16.76 -0.41 -0.29
CA LEU A 98 18.02 -0.86 -0.85
C LEU A 98 18.77 0.30 -1.54
N ALA A 99 18.06 1.14 -2.29
CA ALA A 99 18.64 2.35 -2.90
C ALA A 99 19.17 3.36 -1.87
N LEU A 100 18.59 3.39 -0.67
CA LEU A 100 19.00 4.25 0.45
C LEU A 100 19.92 3.57 1.47
N HIS A 101 20.36 2.32 1.22
CA HIS A 101 21.13 1.47 2.15
C HIS A 101 20.52 1.38 3.56
N ARG A 102 19.19 1.34 3.65
CA ARG A 102 18.47 1.32 4.94
C ARG A 102 17.90 -0.06 5.26
N GLY A 103 18.64 -0.80 6.08
CA GLY A 103 18.16 -2.06 6.66
C GLY A 103 18.16 -3.23 5.68
N GLU A 104 19.08 -3.20 4.71
CA GLU A 104 19.28 -4.24 3.71
C GLU A 104 19.51 -5.63 4.30
N ASP A 105 20.21 -5.75 5.43
CA ASP A 105 20.46 -7.01 6.15
C ASP A 105 19.17 -7.75 6.54
N ARG A 106 18.07 -6.99 6.67
CA ARG A 106 16.78 -7.53 7.11
C ARG A 106 15.88 -7.93 5.95
N ALA A 107 16.30 -7.69 4.71
CA ALA A 107 15.50 -7.96 3.51
C ALA A 107 15.06 -9.41 3.44
N MET A 108 16.01 -10.35 3.47
CA MET A 108 15.69 -11.77 3.34
C MET A 108 14.78 -12.28 4.46
N GLY A 109 15.09 -11.92 5.71
CA GLY A 109 14.33 -12.37 6.88
C GLY A 109 12.90 -11.81 6.96
N ARG A 110 12.60 -10.71 6.25
CA ARG A 110 11.27 -10.08 6.24
C ARG A 110 10.48 -10.37 4.98
N LEU A 111 11.15 -10.47 3.82
CA LEU A 111 10.53 -10.77 2.53
C LEU A 111 9.97 -12.19 2.47
N ILE A 112 10.52 -13.14 3.24
CA ILE A 112 9.97 -14.51 3.33
C ILE A 112 8.51 -14.53 3.85
N PHE A 113 8.09 -13.50 4.61
CA PHE A 113 6.73 -13.35 5.09
C PHE A 113 5.82 -12.54 4.15
N ALA A 114 6.34 -12.02 3.03
CA ALA A 114 5.56 -11.24 2.08
C ALA A 114 4.36 -12.02 1.49
N PRO A 115 4.46 -13.32 1.14
CA PRO A 115 3.31 -14.10 0.68
C PRO A 115 2.20 -14.20 1.74
N ILE A 116 2.56 -14.30 3.02
CA ILE A 116 1.60 -14.34 4.13
C ILE A 116 0.91 -12.98 4.24
N TRP A 117 1.65 -11.87 4.09
CA TRP A 117 1.05 -10.54 4.10
C TRP A 117 0.11 -10.29 2.93
N LEU A 118 0.46 -10.75 1.73
CA LEU A 118 -0.43 -10.72 0.55
C LEU A 118 -1.72 -11.51 0.79
N ALA A 119 -1.62 -12.68 1.41
CA ALA A 119 -2.80 -13.47 1.80
C ALA A 119 -3.69 -12.70 2.77
N VAL A 120 -3.11 -12.11 3.83
CA VAL A 120 -3.88 -11.30 4.81
C VAL A 120 -4.52 -10.07 4.16
N LEU A 121 -3.84 -9.41 3.20
CA LEU A 121 -4.41 -8.32 2.40
C LEU A 121 -5.62 -8.78 1.59
N ALA A 122 -5.54 -9.95 0.94
CA ALA A 122 -6.65 -10.52 0.19
C ALA A 122 -7.85 -10.83 1.09
N LEU A 123 -7.62 -11.46 2.25
CA LEU A 123 -8.68 -11.72 3.24
C LEU A 123 -9.31 -10.42 3.74
N TYR A 124 -8.48 -9.40 4.04
CA TYR A 124 -8.98 -8.10 4.47
C TYR A 124 -9.83 -7.44 3.38
N ALA A 125 -9.36 -7.44 2.13
CA ALA A 125 -10.11 -6.91 1.00
C ALA A 125 -11.46 -7.64 0.81
N SER A 126 -11.48 -8.97 0.92
CA SER A 126 -12.72 -9.76 0.89
C SER A 126 -13.71 -9.37 2.00
N SER A 127 -13.22 -8.94 3.17
CA SER A 127 -14.08 -8.48 4.26
C SER A 127 -14.79 -7.14 4.00
N LEU A 128 -14.35 -6.40 2.98
CA LEU A 128 -14.93 -5.12 2.57
C LEU A 128 -16.04 -5.35 1.54
N ALA A 129 -17.12 -4.57 1.66
CA ALA A 129 -18.23 -4.65 0.71
C ALA A 129 -17.77 -4.17 -0.69
N PRO A 130 -17.93 -4.98 -1.75
CA PRO A 130 -17.61 -4.55 -3.11
C PRO A 130 -18.58 -3.45 -3.55
N GLY A 131 -18.06 -2.47 -4.30
CA GLY A 131 -18.91 -1.46 -4.95
C GLY A 131 -19.81 -2.07 -6.03
N ALA A 132 -20.91 -1.40 -6.37
CA ALA A 132 -21.88 -1.90 -7.34
C ALA A 132 -21.27 -2.25 -8.71
N ALA A 133 -20.33 -1.43 -9.20
CA ALA A 133 -19.62 -1.69 -10.45
C ALA A 133 -18.78 -2.98 -10.40
N TRP A 134 -18.12 -3.24 -9.26
CA TRP A 134 -17.34 -4.47 -9.06
C TRP A 134 -18.25 -5.69 -9.01
N ALA A 135 -19.33 -5.62 -8.22
CA ALA A 135 -20.26 -6.73 -8.05
C ALA A 135 -21.02 -7.11 -9.34
N GLN A 136 -21.18 -6.17 -10.28
CA GLN A 136 -21.79 -6.44 -11.59
C GLN A 136 -20.82 -7.09 -12.57
N THR A 137 -19.54 -6.79 -12.47
CA THR A 137 -18.54 -7.20 -13.46
C THR A 137 -17.77 -8.45 -13.04
N HIS A 138 -17.65 -8.67 -11.72
CA HIS A 138 -16.90 -9.78 -11.13
C HIS A 138 -17.81 -10.68 -10.31
N SER A 139 -17.65 -11.99 -10.48
CA SER A 139 -18.33 -13.00 -9.65
C SER A 139 -17.67 -13.22 -8.29
N PHE A 140 -16.63 -12.45 -7.97
CA PHE A 140 -15.82 -12.56 -6.75
C PHE A 140 -15.63 -11.18 -6.09
N GLY A 141 -15.42 -11.19 -4.78
CA GLY A 141 -15.22 -10.02 -3.94
C GLY A 141 -13.87 -9.34 -4.14
N LEU A 142 -13.64 -8.26 -3.40
CA LEU A 142 -12.44 -7.44 -3.55
C LEU A 142 -11.15 -8.19 -3.19
N GLY A 143 -11.24 -9.30 -2.47
CA GLY A 143 -10.10 -10.16 -2.11
C GLY A 143 -9.78 -11.27 -3.10
N GLY A 144 -10.49 -11.34 -4.23
CA GLY A 144 -10.40 -12.48 -5.15
C GLY A 144 -10.98 -13.76 -4.56
N LEU A 145 -10.92 -14.84 -5.35
CA LEU A 145 -11.43 -16.15 -4.97
C LEU A 145 -10.73 -16.70 -3.73
N PHE A 146 -9.43 -16.45 -3.56
CA PHE A 146 -8.70 -16.89 -2.36
C PHE A 146 -9.20 -16.18 -1.10
N GLY A 147 -9.34 -14.85 -1.16
CA GLY A 147 -9.86 -14.08 -0.03
C GLY A 147 -11.26 -14.54 0.37
N ASP A 148 -12.16 -14.68 -0.60
CA ASP A 148 -13.56 -15.04 -0.37
C ASP A 148 -13.73 -16.45 0.19
N THR A 149 -13.00 -17.43 -0.36
CA THR A 149 -13.07 -18.82 0.09
C THR A 149 -12.55 -18.98 1.51
N VAL A 150 -11.40 -18.39 1.83
CA VAL A 150 -10.82 -18.46 3.17
C VAL A 150 -11.64 -17.68 4.18
N LEU A 151 -12.11 -16.48 3.82
CA LEU A 151 -12.97 -15.68 4.71
C LEU A 151 -14.30 -16.39 4.98
N GLY A 152 -14.92 -16.96 3.95
CA GLY A 152 -16.14 -17.77 4.08
C GLY A 152 -15.94 -18.98 4.99
N ALA A 153 -14.83 -19.70 4.84
CA ALA A 153 -14.49 -20.82 5.72
C ALA A 153 -14.29 -20.39 7.18
N LEU A 154 -13.59 -19.27 7.42
CA LEU A 154 -13.41 -18.72 8.77
C LEU A 154 -14.75 -18.37 9.41
N LEU A 155 -15.63 -17.67 8.68
CA LEU A 155 -16.96 -17.31 9.16
C LEU A 155 -17.85 -18.53 9.43
N GLY A 156 -17.70 -19.60 8.65
CA GLY A 156 -18.43 -20.86 8.86
C GLY A 156 -18.04 -21.62 10.12
N ILE A 157 -16.81 -21.43 10.62
CA ILE A 157 -16.30 -22.07 11.85
C ILE A 157 -16.72 -21.26 13.10
N LEU A 158 -16.91 -19.95 12.94
CA LEU A 158 -17.20 -19.03 14.04
C LEU A 158 -18.64 -19.22 14.56
N PRO A 159 -18.85 -19.53 15.84
CA PRO A 159 -20.18 -19.74 16.43
C PRO A 159 -20.87 -18.41 16.77
N ILE A 160 -20.79 -17.42 15.87
CA ILE A 160 -21.39 -16.09 16.01
C ILE A 160 -22.10 -15.69 14.72
N GLY A 161 -23.10 -14.82 14.82
CA GLY A 161 -23.85 -14.36 13.65
C GLY A 161 -22.92 -13.74 12.59
N ALA A 162 -23.14 -14.08 11.32
CA ALA A 162 -22.25 -13.71 10.21
C ALA A 162 -21.93 -12.20 10.14
N SER A 163 -22.88 -11.34 10.47
CA SER A 163 -22.69 -9.88 10.48
C SER A 163 -21.73 -9.40 11.58
N VAL A 164 -21.80 -9.99 12.78
CA VAL A 164 -20.90 -9.69 13.89
C VAL A 164 -19.54 -10.32 13.64
N GLY A 165 -19.52 -11.56 13.16
CA GLY A 165 -18.28 -12.26 12.80
C GLY A 165 -17.49 -11.53 11.72
N LEU A 166 -18.15 -11.04 10.67
CA LEU A 166 -17.51 -10.28 9.62
C LEU A 166 -16.88 -8.98 10.15
N LYS A 167 -17.58 -8.24 11.02
CA LYS A 167 -17.04 -6.99 11.61
C LYS A 167 -15.83 -7.26 12.49
N VAL A 168 -15.90 -8.27 13.36
CA VAL A 168 -14.79 -8.64 14.25
C VAL A 168 -13.59 -9.10 13.43
N LEU A 169 -13.82 -9.97 12.44
CA LEU A 169 -12.78 -10.50 11.58
C LEU A 169 -12.16 -9.41 10.69
N SER A 170 -12.96 -8.50 10.14
CA SER A 170 -12.46 -7.35 9.37
C SER A 170 -11.55 -6.45 10.22
N LEU A 171 -11.93 -6.17 11.47
CA LEU A 171 -11.10 -5.38 12.38
C LEU A 171 -9.78 -6.10 12.71
N ALA A 172 -9.84 -7.41 13.00
CA ALA A 172 -8.66 -8.22 13.30
C ALA A 172 -7.72 -8.33 12.08
N LEU A 173 -8.28 -8.56 10.88
CA LEU A 173 -7.52 -8.61 9.63
C LEU A 173 -6.91 -7.25 9.30
N GLY A 174 -7.64 -6.15 9.51
CA GLY A 174 -7.13 -4.79 9.32
C GLY A 174 -5.93 -4.49 10.22
N ALA A 175 -6.00 -4.86 11.50
CA ALA A 175 -4.86 -4.79 12.41
C ALA A 175 -3.70 -5.71 11.93
N GLY A 176 -4.03 -6.91 11.46
CA GLY A 176 -3.08 -7.87 10.89
C GLY A 176 -2.33 -7.29 9.68
N VAL A 177 -3.03 -6.65 8.74
CA VAL A 177 -2.43 -5.97 7.58
C VAL A 177 -1.42 -4.93 8.01
N LEU A 178 -1.75 -4.11 9.02
CA LEU A 178 -0.86 -3.04 9.50
C LEU A 178 0.36 -3.60 10.24
N ILE A 179 0.16 -4.55 11.15
CA ILE A 179 1.23 -5.12 11.98
C ILE A 179 2.18 -5.94 11.10
N LEU A 180 1.64 -6.86 10.30
CA LEU A 180 2.42 -7.72 9.43
C LEU A 180 3.03 -6.91 8.28
N GLY A 181 2.32 -5.92 7.74
CA GLY A 181 2.85 -5.00 6.74
C GLY A 181 4.03 -4.19 7.26
N ALA A 182 3.93 -3.63 8.47
CA ALA A 182 5.05 -2.94 9.11
C ALA A 182 6.27 -3.86 9.26
N PHE A 183 6.04 -5.12 9.64
CA PHE A 183 7.10 -6.12 9.76
C PHE A 183 7.74 -6.45 8.40
N VAL A 184 6.94 -6.86 7.41
CA VAL A 184 7.38 -7.27 6.06
C VAL A 184 8.09 -6.13 5.34
N LEU A 185 7.59 -4.89 5.46
CA LEU A 185 8.15 -3.72 4.79
C LEU A 185 9.39 -3.13 5.47
N GLY A 186 9.98 -3.83 6.45
CA GLY A 186 11.26 -3.38 7.02
C GLY A 186 11.13 -2.33 8.13
N PHE A 187 9.91 -1.93 8.53
CA PHE A 187 9.77 -0.86 9.51
C PHE A 187 10.32 -1.23 10.89
N THR A 188 10.91 -0.24 11.54
CA THR A 188 11.39 -0.34 12.92
C THR A 188 10.44 0.35 13.89
N LYS A 189 10.50 -0.02 15.17
CA LYS A 189 9.73 0.67 16.24
C LYS A 189 10.03 2.18 16.27
N VAL A 190 11.27 2.58 15.98
CA VAL A 190 11.70 3.98 15.94
C VAL A 190 11.06 4.71 14.76
N GLU A 191 11.12 4.13 13.54
CA GLU A 191 10.46 4.68 12.35
C GLU A 191 8.95 4.80 12.57
N LEU A 192 8.31 3.74 13.07
CA LEU A 192 6.87 3.73 13.32
C LEU A 192 6.46 4.79 14.34
N ARG A 193 7.23 4.99 15.41
CA ARG A 193 6.98 6.04 16.41
C ARG A 193 7.15 7.44 15.82
N ARG A 194 8.12 7.65 14.91
CA ARG A 194 8.29 8.93 14.21
C ARG A 194 7.11 9.21 13.29
N ILE A 195 6.68 8.22 12.51
CA ILE A 195 5.51 8.34 11.63
C ILE A 195 4.25 8.64 12.46
N ALA A 196 4.01 7.88 13.54
CA ALA A 196 2.87 8.10 14.42
C ALA A 196 2.87 9.52 15.04
N ARG A 197 4.03 10.00 15.51
CA ARG A 197 4.16 11.36 16.04
C ARG A 197 3.92 12.41 14.95
N PHE A 198 4.46 12.21 13.76
CA PHE A 198 4.26 13.12 12.63
C PHE A 198 2.78 13.20 12.23
N LEU A 199 2.09 12.05 12.12
CA LEU A 199 0.67 11.98 11.82
C LEU A 199 -0.17 12.65 12.91
N LEU A 200 0.14 12.43 14.19
CA LEU A 200 -0.58 13.04 15.31
C LEU A 200 -0.41 14.57 15.30
N VAL A 201 0.81 15.07 15.17
CA VAL A 201 1.07 16.52 15.09
C VAL A 201 0.42 17.12 13.84
N GLY A 202 0.53 16.46 12.68
CA GLY A 202 -0.11 16.88 11.45
C GLY A 202 -1.63 16.94 11.55
N ALA A 203 -2.27 15.95 12.19
CA ALA A 203 -3.70 15.93 12.43
C ALA A 203 -4.15 17.08 13.35
N ILE A 204 -3.41 17.34 14.44
CA ILE A 204 -3.67 18.48 15.33
C ILE A 204 -3.56 19.80 14.58
N LEU A 205 -2.50 19.99 13.79
CA LEU A 205 -2.28 21.21 13.03
C LEU A 205 -3.33 21.40 11.94
N CYS A 206 -3.72 20.33 11.24
CA CYS A 206 -4.78 20.35 10.24
C CYS A 206 -6.13 20.72 10.88
N TYR A 207 -6.48 20.08 12.00
CA TYR A 207 -7.67 20.42 12.77
C TYR A 207 -7.65 21.88 13.23
N ALA A 208 -6.53 22.36 13.79
CA ALA A 208 -6.39 23.75 14.20
C ALA A 208 -6.51 24.73 13.01
N ALA A 209 -5.97 24.37 11.85
CA ALA A 209 -6.08 25.18 10.63
C ALA A 209 -7.53 25.26 10.13
N VAL A 210 -8.24 24.13 10.10
CA VAL A 210 -9.67 24.06 9.74
C VAL A 210 -10.50 24.91 10.70
N MET A 211 -10.30 24.74 12.01
CA MET A 211 -11.02 25.52 13.02
C MET A 211 -10.71 27.02 12.94
N LYS A 212 -9.47 27.39 12.65
CA LYS A 212 -9.07 28.80 12.45
C LYS A 212 -9.68 29.40 11.18
N ALA A 213 -9.78 28.61 10.11
CA ALA A 213 -10.43 29.04 8.87
C ALA A 213 -11.94 29.27 9.08
N LEU A 214 -12.62 28.34 9.76
CA LEU A 214 -14.03 28.47 10.12
C LEU A 214 -14.29 29.66 11.07
N GLY A 215 -13.44 29.84 12.08
CA GLY A 215 -13.53 30.96 13.03
C GLY A 215 -13.29 32.32 12.38
N ARG A 216 -12.34 32.41 11.41
CA ARG A 216 -12.15 33.63 10.60
C ARG A 216 -13.32 33.89 9.66
N GLY A 217 -13.93 32.85 9.10
CA GLY A 217 -15.16 32.96 8.31
C GLY A 217 -16.33 33.55 9.11
N ALA A 218 -16.51 33.09 10.35
CA ALA A 218 -17.53 33.63 11.26
C ALA A 218 -17.23 35.07 11.71
N GLY A 219 -15.97 35.38 12.04
CA GLY A 219 -15.56 36.73 12.43
C GLY A 219 -15.66 37.77 11.30
N GLY A 220 -15.32 37.37 10.06
CA GLY A 220 -15.44 38.23 8.88
C GLY A 220 -16.89 38.53 8.50
N ALA A 221 -17.79 37.55 8.62
CA ALA A 221 -19.23 37.75 8.40
C ALA A 221 -19.85 38.66 9.46
N ALA A 222 -19.44 38.54 10.72
CA ALA A 222 -19.91 39.40 11.81
C ALA A 222 -19.46 40.86 11.62
N GLN A 223 -18.20 41.09 11.25
CA GLN A 223 -17.68 42.44 10.98
C GLN A 223 -18.33 43.09 9.75
N ALA A 224 -18.55 42.33 8.68
CA ALA A 224 -19.28 42.81 7.50
C ALA A 224 -20.75 43.15 7.82
N GLY A 225 -21.42 42.32 8.64
CA GLY A 225 -22.79 42.59 9.09
C GLY A 225 -22.90 43.85 9.94
N GLN A 226 -21.94 44.08 10.85
CA GLN A 226 -21.88 45.31 11.65
C GLN A 226 -21.62 46.56 10.79
N ALA A 227 -20.71 46.47 9.81
CA ALA A 227 -20.43 47.58 8.90
C ALA A 227 -21.64 47.96 8.03
N VAL A 228 -22.44 46.98 7.60
CA VAL A 228 -23.69 47.23 6.86
C VAL A 228 -24.77 47.85 7.77
N GLN A 229 -24.87 47.39 9.02
CA GLN A 229 -25.81 47.98 9.99
C GLN A 229 -25.46 49.43 10.35
N THR A 230 -24.18 49.76 10.52
CA THR A 230 -23.75 51.14 10.78
C THR A 230 -24.05 52.05 9.59
N MET A 231 -23.78 51.59 8.36
CA MET A 231 -24.15 52.34 7.14
C MET A 231 -25.67 52.53 7.00
N MET A 232 -26.47 51.55 7.40
CA MET A 232 -27.94 51.68 7.39
C MET A 232 -28.46 52.60 8.49
N ALA A 233 -27.79 52.66 9.64
CA ALA A 233 -28.14 53.57 10.73
C ALA A 233 -27.80 55.03 10.37
N GLU A 234 -26.64 55.28 9.74
CA GLU A 234 -26.26 56.61 9.26
C GLU A 234 -27.17 57.13 8.14
N ARG A 235 -27.77 56.25 7.33
CA ARG A 235 -28.76 56.65 6.31
C ARG A 235 -30.15 56.96 6.86
N ARG A 236 -30.44 56.64 8.12
CA ARG A 236 -31.75 56.85 8.76
C ARG A 236 -31.78 58.06 9.71
N ALA A 237 -30.62 58.67 9.99
CA ALA A 237 -30.49 59.93 10.73
C ALA A 237 -30.49 61.12 9.77
#